data_AF-Q5ZQK8-F1
#
_entry.id   AF-Q5ZQK8-F1
#
_cell.length_a   1.000
_cell.length_b   1.000
_cell.length_c   1.000
_cell.angle_alpha   90.00
_cell.angle_beta   90.00
_cell.angle_gamma   90.00
#
_symmetry.space_group_name_H-M   'P 1'
#
loop_
_entity.id
_entity.type
_entity.pdbx_description
1 polymer ?
#
loop_
_entity_poly.entity_id
_entity_poly.type
_entity_poly.pdbx_seq_one_letter_code
_entity_poly.pdbx_strand_id
1 'polypeptide(L)'
;MATWSNLNFQNSASPLMEQIIFFHDHSLIILIIITILVSYLMLNLFFNKYINRFLLEGQLIELIWTILPAIILIFIAFPSLRLLYLLDELNNPLITLKSIGHQWYWSYEYPDFNKVEFDSYMTQWNKNNNFRLLD
;
A
#
# COMPACT_ATOMS: atom_id res chain seq x y z
N MET A 1 -1.35 16.27 -1.57
CA MET A 1 -0.85 16.63 -0.23
C MET A 1 -1.75 15.97 0.78
N ALA A 2 -1.20 15.54 1.92
CA ALA A 2 -2.00 14.94 2.96
C ALA A 2 -2.94 15.99 3.54
N THR A 3 -4.24 15.70 3.58
CA THR A 3 -5.19 16.53 4.31
C THR A 3 -5.27 16.05 5.75
N TRP A 4 -5.60 16.96 6.65
CA TRP A 4 -5.80 16.64 8.05
C TRP A 4 -6.84 15.53 8.20
N SER A 5 -6.57 14.56 9.09
CA SER A 5 -7.43 13.41 9.37
C SER A 5 -7.74 12.48 8.19
N ASN A 6 -6.97 12.52 7.09
CA ASN A 6 -7.15 11.54 6.02
C ASN A 6 -6.59 10.17 6.44
N LEU A 7 -7.43 9.14 6.36
CA LEU A 7 -7.07 7.75 6.65
C LEU A 7 -6.64 6.99 5.39
N ASN A 8 -7.07 7.45 4.21
CA ASN A 8 -6.81 6.81 2.92
C ASN A 8 -5.57 7.39 2.25
N PHE A 9 -5.18 6.81 1.12
CA PHE A 9 -4.15 7.38 0.26
C PHE A 9 -4.51 8.78 -0.24
N GLN A 10 -3.48 9.54 -0.62
CA GLN A 10 -3.68 10.78 -1.37
C GLN A 10 -4.24 10.47 -2.75
N ASN A 11 -4.97 11.44 -3.33
CA ASN A 11 -5.49 11.32 -4.68
C ASN A 11 -4.36 11.01 -5.68
N SER A 12 -4.61 10.06 -6.58
CA SER A 12 -3.64 9.64 -7.58
C SER A 12 -3.35 10.75 -8.59
N ALA A 13 -2.06 11.01 -8.82
CA ALA A 13 -1.58 11.90 -9.88
C ALA A 13 -0.98 11.16 -11.09
N SER A 14 -0.92 9.82 -11.03
CA SER A 14 -0.42 8.96 -12.10
C SER A 14 -1.30 7.72 -12.26
N PRO A 15 -1.39 7.14 -13.48
CA PRO A 15 -2.16 5.91 -13.71
C PRO A 15 -1.68 4.74 -12.84
N LEU A 16 -0.37 4.67 -12.57
CA LEU A 16 0.22 3.64 -11.71
C LEU A 16 -0.26 3.77 -10.26
N MET A 17 -0.34 4.99 -9.71
CA MET A 17 -0.86 5.21 -8.36
C MET A 17 -2.33 4.79 -8.26
N GLU A 18 -3.12 5.02 -9.31
CA GLU A 18 -4.51 4.57 -9.36
C GLU A 18 -4.62 3.04 -9.29
N GLN A 19 -3.79 2.31 -10.03
CA GLN A 19 -3.72 0.85 -9.95
C GLN A 19 -3.28 0.35 -8.57
N ILE A 20 -2.37 1.05 -7.91
CA ILE A 20 -1.95 0.73 -6.54
C ILE A 20 -3.12 0.90 -5.56
N ILE A 21 -3.91 1.97 -5.69
CA ILE A 21 -5.11 2.19 -4.86
C ILE A 21 -6.13 1.06 -5.09
N PHE A 22 -6.40 0.69 -6.34
CA PHE A 22 -7.30 -0.44 -6.63
C PHE A 22 -6.80 -1.77 -6.04
N PHE A 23 -5.49 -2.04 -6.14
CA PHE A 23 -4.90 -3.23 -5.54
C PHE A 23 -5.01 -3.22 -4.01
N HIS A 24 -4.74 -2.07 -3.39
CA HIS A 24 -4.91 -1.89 -1.95
C HIS A 24 -6.35 -2.20 -1.53
N ASP A 25 -7.33 -1.60 -2.18
CA ASP A 25 -8.75 -1.78 -1.82
C ASP A 25 -9.19 -3.24 -2.00
N HIS A 26 -8.72 -3.92 -3.06
CA HIS A 26 -8.94 -5.35 -3.24
C HIS A 26 -8.37 -6.18 -2.08
N SER A 27 -7.12 -5.91 -1.68
CA SER A 27 -6.48 -6.62 -0.57
C SER A 27 -7.17 -6.32 0.77
N LEU A 28 -7.59 -5.07 0.98
CA LEU A 28 -8.25 -4.63 2.21
C LEU A 28 -9.61 -5.32 2.38
N ILE A 29 -10.40 -5.45 1.30
CA ILE A 29 -11.68 -6.18 1.34
C ILE A 29 -11.47 -7.62 1.80
N ILE A 30 -10.46 -8.31 1.28
CA ILE A 30 -10.14 -9.69 1.67
C ILE A 30 -9.76 -9.76 3.15
N LEU A 31 -8.90 -8.85 3.62
CA LEU A 31 -8.50 -8.79 5.03
C LEU A 31 -9.67 -8.49 5.96
N ILE A 32 -10.57 -7.58 5.58
CA ILE A 32 -11.78 -7.28 6.34
C ILE A 32 -12.68 -8.52 6.45
N ILE A 33 -12.86 -9.28 5.37
CA ILE A 33 -13.66 -10.52 5.40
C ILE A 33 -13.05 -11.54 6.38
N ILE A 34 -11.72 -11.75 6.33
CA ILE A 34 -11.04 -12.70 7.22
C ILE A 34 -11.14 -12.26 8.68
N THR A 35 -10.90 -10.98 8.96
CA THR A 35 -10.96 -10.45 10.33
C THR A 35 -12.37 -10.54 10.91
N ILE A 36 -13.41 -10.24 10.11
CA ILE A 36 -14.80 -10.41 10.53
C ILE A 36 -15.10 -11.89 10.80
N LEU A 37 -14.72 -12.81 9.90
CA LEU A 37 -14.93 -14.25 10.07
C LEU A 37 -14.30 -14.77 11.38
N VAL A 38 -13.03 -14.44 11.61
CA VAL A 38 -12.29 -14.84 12.82
C VAL A 38 -12.92 -14.23 14.07
N SER A 39 -13.27 -12.94 14.03
CA SER A 39 -13.89 -12.26 15.17
C SER A 39 -15.25 -12.90 15.53
N TYR A 40 -16.05 -13.27 14.54
CA TYR A 40 -17.32 -13.96 14.74
C TYR A 40 -17.13 -15.34 15.35
N LEU A 41 -16.18 -16.14 14.85
CA LEU A 41 -15.88 -17.46 15.42
C LEU A 41 -15.44 -17.35 16.89
N MET A 42 -14.57 -16.39 17.20
CA MET A 42 -14.11 -16.15 18.57
C MET A 42 -15.26 -15.72 19.50
N LEU A 43 -16.12 -14.79 19.07
CA LEU A 43 -17.28 -14.37 19.85
C LEU A 43 -18.23 -15.53 20.14
N ASN A 44 -18.48 -16.40 19.15
CA ASN A 44 -19.37 -17.55 19.34
C ASN A 44 -18.83 -18.56 20.35
N LEU A 45 -17.51 -18.76 20.42
CA LEU A 45 -16.90 -19.65 21.40
C LEU A 45 -17.16 -19.17 22.85
N PHE A 46 -17.18 -17.86 23.09
CA PHE A 46 -17.45 -17.32 24.43
C PHE A 46 -18.88 -17.55 24.90
N PHE A 47 -19.87 -17.58 23.99
CA PHE A 47 -21.28 -17.75 24.33
C PHE A 47 -21.77 -19.20 24.24
N ASN A 48 -20.94 -20.13 23.76
CA ASN A 48 -21.34 -21.53 23.59
C ASN A 48 -21.40 -22.26 24.95
N LYS A 49 -22.54 -22.89 25.25
CA LYS A 49 -22.76 -23.68 26.48
C LYS A 49 -22.52 -25.17 26.30
N TYR A 50 -22.43 -25.66 25.07
CA TYR A 50 -22.28 -27.09 24.78
C TYR A 50 -20.82 -27.51 24.90
N ILE A 51 -20.58 -28.64 25.57
CA ILE A 51 -19.23 -29.18 25.82
C ILE A 51 -19.08 -30.49 25.03
N ASN A 52 -18.05 -30.58 24.20
CA ASN A 52 -17.63 -31.82 23.55
C ASN A 52 -16.18 -32.15 23.95
N ARG A 53 -15.97 -33.26 24.66
CA ARG A 53 -14.67 -33.68 25.19
C ARG A 53 -13.93 -34.71 24.34
N PHE A 54 -14.62 -35.34 23.38
CA PHE A 54 -14.08 -36.46 22.61
C PHE A 54 -13.53 -36.06 21.24
N LEU A 55 -13.66 -34.78 20.86
CA LEU A 55 -13.07 -34.24 19.64
C LEU A 55 -11.57 -33.98 19.85
N LEU A 56 -10.76 -35.02 19.65
CA LEU A 56 -9.30 -34.95 19.80
C LEU A 56 -8.58 -34.57 18.50
N GLU A 57 -9.10 -35.05 17.37
CA GLU A 57 -8.53 -34.82 16.04
C GLU A 57 -9.61 -34.51 15.01
N GLY A 58 -9.22 -33.80 13.97
CA GLY A 58 -10.13 -33.34 12.93
C GLY A 58 -9.42 -33.09 11.61
N GLN A 59 -8.76 -34.10 11.04
CA GLN A 59 -7.94 -33.99 9.82
C GLN A 59 -8.65 -33.25 8.67
N LEU A 60 -9.96 -33.49 8.51
CA LEU A 60 -10.76 -32.81 7.49
C LEU A 60 -10.82 -31.28 7.71
N ILE A 61 -10.94 -30.83 8.97
CA ILE A 61 -10.95 -29.39 9.31
C ILE A 61 -9.57 -28.80 9.05
N GLU A 62 -8.51 -29.55 9.36
CA GLU A 62 -7.14 -29.10 9.11
C GLU A 62 -6.85 -28.92 7.63
N LEU A 63 -7.34 -29.85 6.81
CA LEU A 63 -7.23 -29.74 5.35
C LEU A 63 -8.00 -28.52 4.83
N ILE A 64 -9.20 -28.25 5.36
CA ILE A 64 -9.99 -27.08 4.94
C ILE A 64 -9.28 -25.77 5.30
N TRP A 65 -8.81 -25.62 6.54
CA TRP A 65 -8.18 -24.36 6.98
C TRP A 65 -6.77 -24.14 6.41
N THR A 66 -6.17 -25.12 5.74
CA THR A 66 -4.85 -24.98 5.08
C THR A 66 -5.03 -24.62 3.61
N ILE A 67 -5.95 -25.29 2.91
CA ILE A 67 -6.21 -25.03 1.49
C ILE A 67 -6.92 -23.69 1.30
N LEU A 68 -7.89 -23.35 2.15
CA LEU A 68 -8.69 -22.14 1.99
C LEU A 68 -7.83 -20.86 2.02
N PRO A 69 -6.93 -20.64 3.01
CA PRO A 69 -6.02 -19.49 3.00
C PRO A 69 -5.04 -19.50 1.82
N ALA A 70 -4.55 -20.67 1.41
CA ALA A 70 -3.64 -20.77 0.26
C ALA A 70 -4.29 -20.25 -1.03
N ILE A 71 -5.56 -20.59 -1.26
CA ILE A 71 -6.33 -20.09 -2.40
C ILE A 71 -6.52 -18.57 -2.30
N ILE A 72 -6.85 -18.04 -1.12
CA ILE A 72 -7.00 -16.59 -0.91
C ILE A 72 -5.70 -15.84 -1.25
N LEU A 73 -4.54 -16.35 -0.82
CA LEU A 73 -3.25 -15.73 -1.13
C LEU A 73 -2.96 -15.69 -2.62
N ILE A 74 -3.36 -16.71 -3.38
CA ILE A 74 -3.21 -16.72 -4.84
C ILE A 74 -4.03 -15.58 -5.48
N PHE A 75 -5.24 -15.32 -4.99
CA PHE A 75 -6.07 -14.20 -5.46
C PHE A 75 -5.45 -12.83 -5.19
N ILE A 76 -4.70 -12.67 -4.09
CA ILE A 76 -3.96 -11.44 -3.80
C ILE A 76 -2.70 -11.35 -4.69
N ALA A 77 -2.00 -12.47 -4.88
CA ALA A 77 -0.72 -12.50 -5.57
C ALA A 77 -0.82 -12.22 -7.08
N PHE A 78 -1.89 -12.66 -7.75
CA PHE A 78 -2.04 -12.43 -9.19
C PHE A 78 -2.09 -10.94 -9.59
N PRO A 79 -2.98 -10.10 -9.02
CA PRO A 79 -2.99 -8.67 -9.33
C PRO A 79 -1.71 -7.98 -8.86
N SER A 80 -1.09 -8.42 -7.75
CA SER A 80 0.14 -7.82 -7.24
C SER A 80 1.32 -8.02 -8.18
N LEU A 81 1.50 -9.23 -8.70
CA LEU A 81 2.58 -9.55 -9.64
C LEU A 81 2.39 -8.81 -10.97
N ARG A 82 1.14 -8.74 -11.48
CA ARG A 82 0.86 -7.96 -12.68
C ARG A 82 1.25 -6.49 -12.51
N LEU A 83 0.91 -5.89 -11.37
CA LEU A 83 1.23 -4.50 -11.07
C LEU A 83 2.75 -4.29 -10.99
N LEU A 84 3.47 -5.22 -10.36
CA LEU A 84 4.94 -5.17 -10.27
C LEU A 84 5.58 -5.09 -11.66
N TYR A 85 5.14 -5.91 -12.61
CA TYR A 85 5.68 -5.88 -13.97
C TYR A 85 5.32 -4.58 -14.70
N LEU A 86 4.12 -4.03 -14.50
CA LEU A 86 3.75 -2.73 -15.06
C LEU A 86 4.58 -1.56 -14.52
N LEU A 87 5.09 -1.66 -13.29
CA LEU A 87 5.98 -0.65 -12.71
C LEU A 87 7.40 -0.72 -13.28
N ASP A 88 7.86 -1.92 -13.65
CA ASP A 88 9.22 -2.14 -14.15
C ASP A 88 9.33 -1.90 -15.67
N GLU A 89 8.21 -1.75 -16.38
CA GLU A 89 8.22 -1.39 -17.79
C GLU A 89 8.85 0.00 -17.99
N LEU A 90 10.10 -0.02 -18.48
CA LEU A 90 10.84 1.17 -18.89
C LEU A 90 10.20 1.76 -20.14
N ASN A 91 9.33 2.74 -19.94
CA ASN A 91 8.83 3.58 -21.01
C ASN A 91 9.94 4.51 -21.53
N ASN A 92 9.99 4.73 -22.84
CA ASN A 92 10.89 5.70 -23.46
C ASN A 92 10.56 7.12 -22.95
N PRO A 93 11.37 7.72 -22.07
CA PRO A 93 11.04 9.01 -21.47
C PRO A 93 11.30 10.15 -22.46
N LEU A 94 10.45 11.18 -22.44
CA LEU A 94 10.64 12.39 -23.25
C LEU A 94 11.69 13.36 -22.67
N ILE A 95 11.87 13.33 -21.34
CA ILE A 95 12.75 14.23 -20.59
C ILE A 95 13.43 13.41 -19.49
N THR A 96 14.72 13.67 -19.27
CA THR A 96 15.49 13.14 -18.15
C THR A 96 15.81 14.25 -17.14
N LEU A 97 15.61 13.96 -15.86
CA LEU A 97 15.90 14.87 -14.76
C LEU A 97 16.65 14.08 -13.68
N LYS A 98 17.79 14.60 -13.24
CA LYS A 98 18.57 14.00 -12.15
C LYS A 98 18.28 14.73 -10.86
N SER A 99 18.01 13.97 -9.81
CA SER A 99 17.84 14.48 -8.45
C SER A 99 18.96 13.93 -7.58
N ILE A 100 19.82 14.81 -7.09
CA ILE A 100 20.97 14.45 -6.26
C ILE A 100 20.69 14.86 -4.81
N GLY A 101 20.80 13.91 -3.90
CA GLY A 101 20.59 14.14 -2.47
C GLY A 101 21.88 14.61 -1.80
N HIS A 102 21.82 15.76 -1.13
CA HIS A 102 22.87 16.26 -0.26
C HIS A 102 22.43 16.23 1.20
N GLN A 103 23.31 16.64 2.11
CA GLN A 103 22.97 16.74 3.52
C GLN A 103 21.95 17.88 3.73
N TRP A 104 20.68 17.51 3.90
CA TRP A 104 19.51 18.37 4.15
C TRP A 104 18.99 19.23 2.98
N TYR A 105 19.40 18.96 1.75
CA TYR A 105 18.82 19.59 0.56
C TYR A 105 18.95 18.69 -0.67
N TRP A 106 18.26 19.06 -1.75
CA TRP A 106 18.29 18.36 -3.03
C TRP A 106 18.77 19.29 -4.12
N SER A 107 19.60 18.79 -5.04
CA SER A 107 19.97 19.49 -6.27
C SER A 107 19.36 18.79 -7.48
N TYR A 108 18.90 19.57 -8.45
CA TYR A 108 18.25 19.07 -9.65
C TYR A 108 19.04 19.49 -10.90
N GLU A 109 19.34 18.52 -11.76
CA GLU A 109 20.03 18.75 -13.03
C GLU A 109 19.11 18.40 -14.21
N TYR A 110 19.04 19.30 -15.19
CA TYR A 110 18.37 19.10 -16.47
C TYR A 110 19.41 18.89 -17.57
N PRO A 111 19.89 17.64 -17.79
CA PRO A 111 20.93 17.38 -18.77
C PRO A 111 20.47 17.67 -20.21
N ASP A 112 19.18 17.50 -20.51
CA ASP A 112 18.61 17.68 -21.84
C ASP A 112 18.45 19.17 -22.23
N PHE A 113 18.39 20.06 -21.23
CA PHE A 113 18.16 21.49 -21.43
C PHE A 113 19.32 22.32 -20.88
N ASN A 114 20.29 22.66 -21.75
CA ASN A 114 21.40 23.58 -21.45
C ASN A 114 22.14 23.35 -20.11
N LYS A 115 22.06 22.14 -19.54
CA LYS A 115 22.60 21.81 -18.21
C LYS A 115 22.17 22.82 -17.14
N VAL A 116 20.88 23.10 -17.05
CA VAL A 116 20.35 23.93 -15.96
C VAL A 116 20.43 23.12 -14.66
N GLU A 117 21.05 23.72 -13.65
CA GLU A 117 21.29 23.13 -12.34
C GLU A 117 20.86 24.11 -11.24
N PHE A 118 20.16 23.63 -10.21
CA PHE A 118 19.81 24.44 -9.04
C PHE A 118 19.63 23.59 -7.78
N ASP A 119 19.83 24.25 -6.63
CA ASP A 119 19.58 23.68 -5.31
C ASP A 119 18.19 24.02 -4.78
N SER A 120 17.54 23.05 -4.16
CA SER A 120 16.24 23.16 -3.51
C SER A 120 16.39 22.99 -2.00
N TYR A 121 16.20 24.09 -1.27
CA TYR A 121 16.20 24.14 0.18
C TYR A 121 14.78 24.30 0.72
N MET A 122 14.55 23.75 1.91
CA MET A 122 13.32 23.99 2.65
C MET A 122 13.21 25.47 3.05
N THR A 123 12.06 26.08 2.78
CA THR A 123 11.84 27.49 3.14
C THR A 123 11.67 27.66 4.65
N GLN A 124 12.27 28.71 5.19
CA GLN A 124 12.12 29.08 6.59
C GLN A 124 10.70 29.59 6.90
N TRP A 125 10.24 29.39 8.14
CA TRP A 125 8.87 29.67 8.59
C TRP A 125 8.44 31.15 8.46
N ASN A 126 9.35 32.09 8.22
CA ASN A 126 9.00 33.51 8.18
C ASN A 126 8.11 33.94 6.99
N LYS A 127 7.74 33.03 6.07
CA LYS A 127 6.81 33.33 4.96
C LYS A 127 5.37 32.95 5.32
N ASN A 128 4.52 33.96 5.51
CA ASN A 128 3.08 33.77 5.72
C ASN A 128 2.43 33.10 4.50
N ASN A 129 1.47 32.19 4.75
CA ASN A 129 0.66 31.43 3.78
C ASN A 129 1.32 30.23 3.07
N ASN A 130 2.52 29.81 3.48
CA ASN A 130 3.12 28.57 2.98
C ASN A 130 2.88 27.40 3.94
N PHE A 131 2.80 26.19 3.39
CA PHE A 131 2.75 24.96 4.17
C PHE A 131 4.03 24.79 4.99
N ARG A 132 3.86 24.66 6.30
CA ARG A 132 4.99 24.53 7.23
C ARG A 132 5.59 23.15 7.04
N LEU A 133 6.86 23.10 6.64
CA LEU A 133 7.59 21.86 6.39
C LEU A 133 6.92 20.92 5.36
N LEU A 134 5.91 21.41 4.61
CA LEU A 134 4.98 20.63 3.79
C LEU A 134 3.97 19.76 4.59
N ASP A 135 3.35 20.32 5.64
CA ASP A 135 2.02 19.92 6.21
C ASP A 135 0.85 20.25 5.27
#